data_AF-A0A4V1M529-F1
#
_entry.id   AF-A0A4V1M529-F1
#
_cell.length_a   1.000
_cell.length_b   1.000
_cell.length_c   1.000
_cell.angle_alpha   90.00
_cell.angle_beta   90.00
_cell.angle_gamma   90.00
#
_symmetry.space_group_name_H-M   'P 1'
#
loop_
_entity.id
_entity.type
_entity.pdbx_description
1 polymer ?
#
loop_
_entity_poly.entity_id
_entity_poly.type
_entity_poly.pdbx_seq_one_letter_code
_entity_poly.pdbx_strand_id
1 'polypeptide(L)'
;MTPQTSLTDFIAVKSHTLDEYVSQSLWLPCGARGVFGGQVIAQALSAAGHTVAPSLGLHSQHCYFVLPAEADTPIYYLVEKLRDGRSYSTRLVKAKQSEKVVFILIASYTSPPPTHIAQQRPLSRQESIVPEDEIKMSHSLRFSLTDKGSSEQNKSRRKSSRIPSFQPRFQIPGPDDIVAWEESEEEENRWQRVLDTRGSAIVGKHRTALEEYIKERRESPVSLAVARRKGKRRDVELDRSVRMLWLKARLRPGEEPSEEVIKIMIAYMSDFQFIGTAARSVGLSRASTPRLGMLASLDHSIHFYPFPERFRADEPLLHVMESALADVGSGRGVVRGTIYTQKGVLIATTLQEGVMRVDSKGREKGLVEGGVLGEEEGVSKRAKL
;
A
#
# COMPACT_ATOMS: atom_id res chain seq x y z
N MET A 1 19.93 2.42 18.82
CA MET A 1 18.91 3.35 19.35
C MET A 1 17.56 2.69 19.16
N THR A 2 16.83 2.46 20.25
CA THR A 2 15.43 2.02 20.20
C THR A 2 14.62 3.08 19.43
N PRO A 3 13.76 2.71 18.46
CA PRO A 3 12.93 3.71 17.80
C PRO A 3 12.11 4.43 18.86
N GLN A 4 12.20 5.76 18.90
CA GLN A 4 11.49 6.60 19.87
C GLN A 4 9.97 6.59 19.62
N THR A 5 9.53 6.11 18.45
CA THR A 5 8.15 6.09 17.97
C THR A 5 7.83 4.74 17.30
N SER A 6 6.64 4.20 17.58
CA SER A 6 6.15 2.96 16.95
C SER A 6 5.13 3.28 15.87
N LEU A 7 5.04 2.45 14.82
CA LEU A 7 3.99 2.59 13.80
C LEU A 7 2.58 2.54 14.39
N THR A 8 2.37 1.80 15.48
CA THR A 8 1.08 1.74 16.17
C THR A 8 0.64 3.10 16.70
N ASP A 9 1.58 3.99 17.07
CA ASP A 9 1.27 5.34 17.55
C ASP A 9 0.73 6.23 16.42
N PHE A 10 1.23 6.05 15.20
CA PHE A 10 0.82 6.86 14.03
C PHE A 10 -0.58 6.50 13.53
N ILE A 11 -0.99 5.24 13.69
CA ILE A 11 -2.31 4.74 13.27
C ILE A 11 -3.36 4.84 14.36
N ALA A 12 -2.96 5.12 15.60
CA ALA A 12 -3.86 5.18 16.74
C ALA A 12 -4.74 6.44 16.70
N VAL A 13 -6.00 6.25 17.07
CA VAL A 13 -7.00 7.32 17.22
C VAL A 13 -7.53 7.32 18.64
N LYS A 14 -7.96 8.48 19.12
CA LYS A 14 -8.58 8.64 20.44
C LYS A 14 -10.10 8.71 20.27
N SER A 15 -10.85 8.01 21.11
CA SER A 15 -12.32 8.15 21.15
C SER A 15 -12.71 9.58 21.56
N HIS A 16 -13.63 10.19 20.82
CA HIS A 16 -14.19 11.52 21.13
C HIS A 16 -15.62 11.40 21.63
N THR A 17 -16.49 10.78 20.83
CA THR A 17 -17.88 10.45 21.17
C THR A 17 -18.22 9.04 20.69
N LEU A 18 -19.49 8.62 20.75
CA LEU A 18 -19.90 7.32 20.21
C LEU A 18 -19.71 7.32 18.68
N ASP A 19 -18.94 6.36 18.17
CA ASP A 19 -18.61 6.22 16.74
C ASP A 19 -17.85 7.41 16.13
N GLU A 20 -17.22 8.25 16.96
CA GLU A 20 -16.38 9.37 16.52
C GLU A 20 -15.00 9.32 17.20
N TYR A 21 -13.96 9.50 16.39
CA TYR A 21 -12.57 9.39 16.82
C TYR A 21 -11.76 10.59 16.33
N VAL A 22 -10.69 10.93 17.03
CA VAL A 22 -9.82 12.06 16.68
C VAL A 22 -8.37 11.61 16.51
N SER A 23 -7.68 12.17 15.52
CA SER A 23 -6.25 11.98 15.30
C SER A 23 -5.44 12.45 16.51
N GLN A 24 -4.40 11.71 16.89
CA GLN A 24 -3.49 12.13 17.96
C GLN A 24 -2.33 12.99 17.45
N SER A 25 -1.71 12.53 16.36
CA SER A 25 -0.65 13.24 15.66
C SER A 25 -0.87 13.10 14.16
N LEU A 26 -0.40 14.08 13.41
CA LEU A 26 -0.46 14.11 11.95
C LEU A 26 0.93 14.41 11.43
N TRP A 27 1.41 13.54 10.56
CA TRP A 27 2.72 13.64 9.96
C TRP A 27 2.62 14.38 8.63
N LEU A 28 3.37 15.47 8.52
CA LEU A 28 3.57 16.22 7.28
C LEU A 28 4.96 15.88 6.73
N PRO A 29 5.06 15.11 5.64
CA PRO A 29 6.34 14.86 5.00
C PRO A 29 6.96 16.16 4.47
N CYS A 30 8.29 16.25 4.49
CA CYS A 30 9.05 17.38 3.99
C CYS A 30 8.74 17.64 2.51
N GLY A 31 8.26 18.85 2.20
CA GLY A 31 7.90 19.27 0.85
C GLY A 31 6.47 18.92 0.42
N ALA A 32 5.74 18.15 1.24
CA ALA A 32 4.33 17.86 1.00
C ALA A 32 3.44 19.07 1.31
N ARG A 33 2.27 19.11 0.66
CA ARG A 33 1.25 20.16 0.89
C ARG A 33 0.26 19.82 1.98
N GLY A 34 0.24 18.58 2.46
CA GLY A 34 -0.73 18.10 3.43
C GLY A 34 -0.26 16.81 4.07
N VAL A 35 -1.02 16.38 5.08
CA VAL A 35 -0.74 15.17 5.88
C VAL A 35 -0.56 13.95 4.97
N PHE A 36 0.34 13.05 5.39
CA PHE A 36 0.59 11.79 4.69
C PHE A 36 -0.70 10.96 4.53
N GLY A 37 -1.05 10.61 3.29
CA GLY A 37 -2.30 9.94 2.95
C GLY A 37 -2.47 8.58 3.63
N GLY A 38 -1.40 7.78 3.67
CA GLY A 38 -1.35 6.50 4.40
C GLY A 38 -1.74 6.63 5.89
N GLN A 39 -1.42 7.75 6.54
CA GLN A 39 -1.83 7.99 7.92
C GLN A 39 -3.33 8.21 8.05
N VAL A 40 -3.92 9.00 7.14
CA VAL A 40 -5.37 9.27 7.12
C VAL A 40 -6.15 7.98 6.85
N ILE A 41 -5.68 7.14 5.91
CA ILE A 41 -6.25 5.82 5.63
C ILE A 41 -6.21 4.95 6.89
N ALA A 42 -5.03 4.83 7.51
CA ALA A 42 -4.83 3.94 8.64
C ALA A 42 -5.65 4.36 9.87
N GLN A 43 -5.67 5.66 10.19
CA GLN A 43 -6.48 6.18 11.30
C GLN A 43 -7.99 6.03 11.04
N ALA A 44 -8.45 6.20 9.80
CA ALA A 44 -9.84 5.92 9.44
C ALA A 44 -10.21 4.44 9.60
N LEU A 45 -9.31 3.52 9.23
CA LEU A 45 -9.50 2.08 9.44
C LEU A 45 -9.46 1.71 10.93
N SER A 46 -8.58 2.32 11.72
CA SER A 46 -8.57 2.20 13.17
C SER A 46 -9.92 2.63 13.75
N ALA A 47 -10.43 3.81 13.39
CA ALA A 47 -11.72 4.32 13.83
C ALA A 47 -12.86 3.34 13.47
N ALA A 48 -12.93 2.89 12.22
CA ALA A 48 -13.92 1.92 11.78
C ALA A 48 -13.83 0.60 12.55
N GLY A 49 -12.61 0.08 12.76
CA GLY A 49 -12.36 -1.20 13.45
C GLY A 49 -12.87 -1.23 14.89
N HIS A 50 -12.81 -0.11 15.61
CA HIS A 50 -13.36 -0.01 16.98
C HIS A 50 -14.89 -0.18 17.04
N THR A 51 -15.59 -0.06 15.90
CA THR A 51 -17.05 -0.18 15.81
C THR A 51 -17.52 -1.53 15.26
N VAL A 52 -16.60 -2.47 15.01
CA VAL A 52 -16.88 -3.79 14.41
C VAL A 52 -16.77 -4.89 15.47
N ALA A 53 -17.60 -5.93 15.34
CA ALA A 53 -17.54 -7.08 16.22
C ALA A 53 -16.16 -7.79 16.12
N PRO A 54 -15.54 -8.22 17.24
CA PRO A 54 -14.21 -8.85 17.23
C PRO A 54 -14.08 -10.15 16.41
N SER A 55 -15.20 -10.76 16.02
CA SER A 55 -15.23 -11.97 15.19
C SER A 55 -15.09 -11.71 13.69
N LEU A 56 -15.09 -10.44 13.27
CA LEU A 56 -14.95 -10.02 11.88
C LEU A 56 -13.61 -9.27 11.72
N GLY A 57 -12.89 -9.60 10.66
CA GLY A 57 -11.65 -8.93 10.28
C GLY A 57 -11.80 -8.14 8.99
N LEU A 58 -10.99 -7.09 8.84
CA LEU A 58 -10.89 -6.26 7.65
C LEU A 58 -10.45 -7.13 6.46
N HIS A 59 -11.17 -7.04 5.35
CA HIS A 59 -10.80 -7.72 4.10
C HIS A 59 -10.70 -6.78 2.91
N SER A 60 -11.39 -5.64 2.93
CA SER A 60 -11.21 -4.61 1.91
C SER A 60 -11.51 -3.20 2.40
N GLN A 61 -10.92 -2.23 1.72
CA GLN A 61 -11.23 -0.81 1.89
C GLN A 61 -11.13 -0.08 0.55
N HIS A 62 -11.93 0.97 0.40
CA HIS A 62 -11.87 1.94 -0.68
C HIS A 62 -11.99 3.35 -0.10
N CYS A 63 -11.17 4.29 -0.56
CA CYS A 63 -11.24 5.66 -0.09
C CYS A 63 -11.03 6.70 -1.18
N TYR A 64 -11.42 7.94 -0.88
CA TYR A 64 -11.18 9.11 -1.70
C TYR A 64 -10.57 10.23 -0.86
N PHE A 65 -9.52 10.86 -1.39
CA PHE A 65 -8.91 12.08 -0.88
C PHE A 65 -9.64 13.28 -1.51
N VAL A 66 -10.38 14.03 -0.69
CA VAL A 66 -11.26 15.11 -1.16
C VAL A 66 -10.54 16.46 -1.10
N LEU A 67 -9.87 16.74 0.01
CA LEU A 67 -9.12 17.97 0.25
C LEU A 67 -7.80 17.65 0.96
N PRO A 68 -6.74 18.47 0.77
CA PRO A 68 -5.53 18.34 1.58
C PRO A 68 -5.87 18.60 3.05
N ALA A 69 -5.41 17.72 3.93
CA ALA A 69 -5.52 17.91 5.37
C ALA A 69 -4.30 18.65 5.91
N GLU A 70 -4.52 19.58 6.82
CA GLU A 70 -3.46 20.34 7.50
C GLU A 70 -2.95 19.57 8.73
N ALA A 71 -1.66 19.67 9.05
CA ALA A 71 -1.06 18.87 10.13
C ALA A 71 -1.23 19.49 11.53
N ASP A 72 -1.51 20.79 11.61
CA ASP A 72 -1.72 21.54 12.85
C ASP A 72 -3.16 21.44 13.39
N THR A 73 -4.08 20.92 12.58
CA THR A 73 -5.50 20.81 12.89
C THR A 73 -5.89 19.33 13.03
N PRO A 74 -6.47 18.87 14.14
CA PRO A 74 -6.89 17.48 14.28
C PRO A 74 -7.93 17.06 13.21
N ILE A 75 -7.85 15.81 12.77
CA ILE A 75 -8.86 15.18 11.92
C ILE A 75 -9.85 14.41 12.79
N TYR A 76 -11.14 14.68 12.60
CA TYR A 76 -12.24 13.93 13.22
C TYR A 76 -12.76 12.87 12.27
N TYR A 77 -12.73 11.60 12.69
CA TYR A 77 -13.19 10.44 11.94
C TYR A 77 -14.57 10.01 12.44
N LEU A 78 -15.61 10.36 11.67
CA LEU A 78 -17.00 10.01 11.97
C LEU A 78 -17.34 8.69 11.29
N VAL A 79 -17.68 7.67 12.09
CA VAL A 79 -17.97 6.32 11.62
C VAL A 79 -19.48 6.10 11.52
N GLU A 80 -19.94 5.71 10.35
CA GLU A 80 -21.33 5.37 10.06
C GLU A 80 -21.45 3.84 9.82
N LYS A 81 -22.30 3.20 10.62
CA LYS A 81 -22.57 1.75 10.54
C LYS A 81 -23.57 1.45 9.42
N LEU A 82 -23.07 1.26 8.20
CA LEU A 82 -23.93 1.01 7.03
C LEU A 82 -24.64 -0.35 7.10
N ARG A 83 -23.98 -1.39 7.64
CA ARG A 83 -24.54 -2.74 7.74
C ARG A 83 -23.83 -3.57 8.80
N ASP A 84 -24.61 -4.32 9.57
CA ASP A 84 -24.15 -5.44 10.40
C ASP A 84 -24.95 -6.69 10.02
N GLY A 85 -24.34 -7.55 9.20
CA GLY A 85 -24.91 -8.83 8.80
C GLY A 85 -24.25 -9.99 9.55
N ARG A 86 -24.79 -11.21 9.36
CA ARG A 86 -24.22 -12.43 9.96
C ARG A 86 -22.76 -12.69 9.54
N SER A 87 -22.41 -12.35 8.31
CA SER A 87 -21.10 -12.67 7.72
C SER A 87 -20.29 -11.44 7.33
N TYR A 88 -20.94 -10.28 7.15
CA TYR A 88 -20.29 -9.07 6.68
C TYR A 88 -20.76 -7.87 7.47
N SER A 89 -19.81 -6.98 7.77
CA SER A 89 -20.08 -5.64 8.28
C SER A 89 -19.45 -4.60 7.37
N THR A 90 -20.12 -3.46 7.23
CA THR A 90 -19.66 -2.34 6.39
C THR A 90 -19.68 -1.07 7.21
N ARG A 91 -18.59 -0.30 7.11
CA ARG A 91 -18.42 1.01 7.76
C ARG A 91 -18.09 2.06 6.71
N LEU A 92 -18.72 3.22 6.84
CA LEU A 92 -18.35 4.44 6.13
C LEU A 92 -17.66 5.37 7.13
N VAL A 93 -16.51 5.92 6.79
CA VAL A 93 -15.78 6.88 7.61
C VAL A 93 -15.69 8.19 6.85
N LYS A 94 -16.13 9.28 7.47
CA LYS A 94 -15.95 10.64 6.98
C LYS A 94 -14.91 11.32 7.86
N ALA A 95 -13.78 11.70 7.29
CA ALA A 95 -12.76 12.45 8.01
C ALA A 95 -12.96 13.95 7.77
N LYS A 96 -13.07 14.74 8.84
CA LYS A 96 -13.37 16.17 8.80
C LYS A 96 -12.30 17.03 9.47
N GLN A 97 -12.04 18.20 8.89
CA GLN A 97 -11.35 19.33 9.51
C GLN A 97 -12.20 20.59 9.34
N SER A 98 -12.47 21.31 10.44
CA SER A 98 -13.23 22.57 10.43
C SER A 98 -14.50 22.50 9.54
N GLU A 99 -15.35 21.50 9.80
CA GLU A 99 -16.58 21.15 9.05
C GLU A 99 -16.42 20.62 7.62
N LYS A 100 -15.23 20.71 7.01
CA LYS A 100 -14.99 20.21 5.66
C LYS A 100 -14.59 18.74 5.69
N VAL A 101 -15.19 17.94 4.82
CA VAL A 101 -14.76 16.55 4.60
C VAL A 101 -13.48 16.57 3.78
N VAL A 102 -12.39 16.08 4.36
CA VAL A 102 -11.08 15.98 3.70
C VAL A 102 -10.86 14.59 3.09
N PHE A 103 -11.53 13.58 3.62
CA PHE A 103 -11.36 12.18 3.22
C PHE A 103 -12.61 11.35 3.51
N ILE A 104 -12.90 10.38 2.64
CA ILE A 104 -14.01 9.43 2.82
C ILE A 104 -13.49 8.02 2.58
N LEU A 105 -13.85 7.06 3.43
CA LEU A 105 -13.48 5.65 3.30
C LEU A 105 -14.67 4.73 3.54
N ILE A 106 -14.78 3.67 2.76
CA ILE A 106 -15.69 2.55 3.02
C ILE A 106 -14.84 1.31 3.26
N ALA A 107 -15.03 0.66 4.41
CA ALA A 107 -14.38 -0.59 4.77
C ALA A 107 -15.39 -1.73 4.90
N SER A 108 -14.97 -2.92 4.48
CA SER A 108 -15.74 -4.14 4.65
C SER A 108 -14.99 -5.17 5.49
N TYR A 109 -15.74 -5.82 6.37
CA TYR A 109 -15.26 -6.77 7.36
C TYR A 109 -16.01 -8.09 7.19
N THR A 110 -15.31 -9.20 7.34
CA THR A 110 -15.87 -10.55 7.22
C THR A 110 -15.18 -11.49 8.20
N SER A 111 -15.81 -12.61 8.53
CA SER A 111 -15.12 -13.64 9.31
C SER A 111 -13.86 -14.08 8.56
N PRO A 112 -12.67 -14.03 9.20
CA PRO A 112 -11.45 -14.45 8.54
C PRO A 112 -11.60 -15.92 8.13
N PRO A 113 -11.10 -16.30 6.95
CA PRO A 113 -11.12 -17.70 6.55
C PRO A 113 -10.27 -18.52 7.53
N PRO A 114 -10.53 -19.83 7.69
CA PRO A 114 -9.69 -20.70 8.50
C PRO A 114 -8.24 -20.57 8.02
N THR A 115 -7.38 -20.02 8.87
CA THR A 115 -5.94 -20.03 8.65
C THR A 115 -5.45 -21.49 8.73
N HIS A 116 -4.34 -21.75 8.03
CA HIS A 116 -3.42 -22.91 8.16
C HIS A 116 -3.34 -23.95 7.01
N ILE A 117 -2.10 -23.96 6.47
CA ILE A 117 -1.29 -25.05 5.89
C ILE A 117 -1.78 -25.72 4.60
N ALA A 118 -1.22 -25.27 3.48
CA ALA A 118 -0.40 -26.15 2.66
C ALA A 118 0.69 -25.29 1.99
N GLN A 119 1.95 -25.72 2.12
CA GLN A 119 3.02 -25.27 1.23
C GLN A 119 2.46 -25.28 -0.19
N GLN A 120 2.62 -24.17 -0.91
CA GLN A 120 2.49 -24.23 -2.35
C GLN A 120 3.46 -25.31 -2.80
N ARG A 121 2.95 -26.47 -3.24
CA ARG A 121 3.75 -27.28 -4.13
C ARG A 121 4.00 -26.34 -5.32
N PRO A 122 5.25 -26.02 -5.66
CA PRO A 122 5.49 -25.42 -6.96
C PRO A 122 4.77 -26.30 -7.98
N LEU A 123 4.14 -25.70 -8.98
CA LEU A 123 3.70 -26.43 -10.16
C LEU A 123 4.94 -27.10 -10.74
N SER A 124 5.23 -28.32 -10.26
CA SER A 124 6.30 -29.13 -10.79
C SER A 124 5.86 -29.48 -12.19
N ARG A 125 6.47 -28.79 -13.17
CA ARG A 125 6.59 -29.17 -14.57
C ARG A 125 5.32 -29.75 -15.16
N GLN A 126 4.52 -28.90 -15.82
CA GLN A 126 3.46 -29.25 -16.79
C GLN A 126 3.15 -30.75 -16.79
N GLU A 127 2.38 -31.22 -15.82
CA GLU A 127 1.55 -32.38 -16.09
C GLU A 127 0.64 -31.91 -17.21
N SER A 128 0.85 -32.49 -18.40
CA SER A 128 0.10 -32.21 -19.62
C SER A 128 -1.36 -31.96 -19.27
N ILE A 129 -1.83 -30.75 -19.57
CA ILE A 129 -3.25 -30.43 -19.57
C ILE A 129 -3.89 -31.52 -20.42
N VAL A 130 -4.65 -32.40 -19.77
CA VAL A 130 -5.38 -33.45 -20.47
C VAL A 130 -6.38 -32.71 -21.39
N PRO A 131 -6.46 -33.06 -22.69
CA PRO A 131 -7.32 -32.35 -23.63
C PRO A 131 -8.76 -32.24 -23.14
N GLU A 132 -9.40 -31.14 -23.52
CA GLU A 132 -10.62 -30.49 -23.02
C GLU A 132 -11.94 -31.29 -22.99
N ASP A 133 -11.95 -32.61 -23.10
CA ASP A 133 -13.20 -33.32 -23.44
C ASP A 133 -14.04 -33.88 -22.27
N GLU A 134 -13.68 -33.67 -21.00
CA GLU A 134 -14.53 -34.13 -19.87
C GLU A 134 -14.63 -33.19 -18.65
N ILE A 135 -14.56 -31.86 -18.83
CA ILE A 135 -15.11 -30.98 -17.79
C ILE A 135 -16.63 -30.93 -17.98
N LYS A 136 -17.35 -31.84 -17.31
CA LYS A 136 -18.82 -31.73 -17.17
C LYS A 136 -19.14 -30.46 -16.39
N MET A 137 -19.33 -29.36 -17.12
CA MET A 137 -19.96 -28.14 -16.65
C MET A 137 -21.36 -28.49 -16.14
N SER A 138 -21.50 -28.69 -14.83
CA SER A 138 -22.83 -28.81 -14.24
C SER A 138 -23.56 -27.47 -14.45
N HIS A 139 -24.74 -27.52 -15.06
CA HIS A 139 -25.68 -26.41 -15.28
C HIS A 139 -26.24 -25.81 -13.96
N SER A 140 -25.43 -25.64 -12.92
CA SER A 140 -25.88 -25.17 -11.59
C SER A 140 -25.75 -23.66 -11.37
N LEU A 141 -25.29 -22.88 -12.37
CA LEU A 141 -25.38 -21.41 -12.35
C LEU A 141 -26.68 -20.90 -12.97
N ARG A 142 -27.83 -21.48 -12.60
CA ARG A 142 -29.13 -20.84 -12.80
C ARG A 142 -29.50 -20.13 -11.50
N PHE A 143 -29.36 -18.82 -11.50
CA PHE A 143 -30.03 -17.95 -10.54
C PHE A 143 -31.53 -18.32 -10.51
N SER A 144 -32.02 -18.69 -9.32
CA SER A 144 -33.44 -18.98 -9.07
C SER A 144 -34.32 -17.78 -9.43
N LEU A 145 -35.01 -17.90 -10.56
CA LEU A 145 -36.19 -17.11 -10.89
C LEU A 145 -37.21 -18.03 -11.55
N THR A 146 -37.84 -18.90 -10.76
CA THR A 146 -39.23 -19.33 -10.96
C THR A 146 -39.74 -19.90 -9.63
N ASP A 147 -40.42 -19.04 -8.90
CA ASP A 147 -41.41 -19.42 -7.92
C ASP A 147 -42.62 -20.02 -8.67
N LYS A 148 -43.01 -21.25 -8.32
CA LYS A 148 -44.39 -21.75 -8.28
C LYS A 148 -44.43 -23.22 -7.84
N GLY A 149 -44.89 -23.41 -6.60
CA GLY A 149 -45.83 -24.48 -6.23
C GLY A 149 -45.30 -25.91 -6.13
N SER A 150 -44.99 -26.34 -4.91
CA SER A 150 -45.55 -27.57 -4.33
C SER A 150 -45.17 -27.67 -2.86
N SER A 151 -46.19 -27.69 -2.01
CA SER A 151 -46.13 -28.05 -0.61
C SER A 151 -45.62 -29.48 -0.43
N GLU A 152 -44.52 -29.68 0.28
CA GLU A 152 -44.35 -30.89 1.10
C GLU A 152 -43.26 -30.72 2.15
N GLN A 153 -43.60 -31.20 3.35
CA GLN A 153 -42.80 -31.17 4.56
C GLN A 153 -41.43 -31.81 4.33
N ASN A 154 -40.35 -31.08 4.58
CA ASN A 154 -39.03 -31.70 4.70
C ASN A 154 -38.33 -31.28 5.99
N LYS A 155 -38.22 -32.28 6.88
CA LYS A 155 -37.56 -32.21 8.19
C LYS A 155 -36.14 -31.67 8.05
N SER A 156 -35.80 -30.70 8.91
CA SER A 156 -34.52 -29.99 8.94
C SER A 156 -33.36 -30.91 9.35
N ARG A 157 -32.84 -31.69 8.41
CA ARG A 157 -31.48 -32.21 8.50
C ARG A 157 -30.52 -31.04 8.23
N ARG A 158 -30.01 -30.41 9.30
CA ARG A 158 -28.80 -29.58 9.26
C ARG A 158 -27.66 -30.45 8.72
N LYS A 159 -27.48 -30.48 7.39
CA LYS A 159 -26.25 -30.97 6.78
C LYS A 159 -25.15 -30.02 7.26
N SER A 160 -24.36 -30.48 8.21
CA SER A 160 -23.02 -29.94 8.45
C SER A 160 -22.34 -29.93 7.09
N SER A 161 -22.23 -28.76 6.48
CA SER A 161 -21.48 -28.57 5.25
C SER A 161 -20.02 -28.81 5.61
N ARG A 162 -19.57 -30.07 5.52
CA ARG A 162 -18.15 -30.39 5.55
C ARG A 162 -17.51 -29.54 4.48
N ILE A 163 -16.71 -28.56 4.91
CA ILE A 163 -15.88 -27.75 4.02
C ILE A 163 -15.04 -28.76 3.24
N PRO A 164 -15.05 -28.74 1.89
CA PRO A 164 -14.23 -29.64 1.10
C PRO A 164 -12.77 -29.55 1.54
N SER A 165 -12.12 -30.69 1.78
CA SER A 165 -10.71 -30.76 2.21
C SER A 165 -9.74 -30.24 1.16
N PHE A 166 -10.17 -30.17 -0.09
CA PHE A 166 -9.43 -29.59 -1.20
C PHE A 166 -10.06 -28.26 -1.62
N GLN A 167 -9.33 -27.17 -1.40
CA GLN A 167 -9.68 -25.84 -1.88
C GLN A 167 -8.56 -25.38 -2.82
N PRO A 168 -8.75 -25.42 -4.15
CA PRO A 168 -7.74 -24.91 -5.07
C PRO A 168 -7.54 -23.42 -4.81
N ARG A 169 -6.27 -23.00 -4.73
CA ARG A 169 -5.90 -21.59 -4.54
C ARG A 169 -4.91 -21.20 -5.61
N PHE A 170 -5.12 -20.00 -6.14
CA PHE A 170 -4.20 -19.32 -7.03
C PHE A 170 -3.86 -17.98 -6.41
N GLN A 171 -2.57 -17.63 -6.42
CA GLN A 171 -2.12 -16.27 -6.20
C GLN A 171 -1.11 -15.94 -7.29
N ILE A 172 -1.00 -14.67 -7.65
CA ILE A 172 0.05 -14.21 -8.55
C ILE A 172 1.39 -14.45 -7.84
N PRO A 173 2.32 -15.22 -8.43
CA PRO A 173 3.62 -15.47 -7.80
C PRO A 173 4.38 -14.14 -7.65
N GLY A 174 5.04 -13.97 -6.51
CA GLY A 174 5.95 -12.85 -6.32
C GLY A 174 7.24 -13.02 -7.13
N PRO A 175 7.99 -11.94 -7.36
CA PRO A 175 9.30 -12.03 -8.02
C PRO A 175 10.30 -12.80 -7.12
N ASP A 176 10.99 -13.79 -7.70
CA ASP A 176 11.92 -14.70 -7.02
C ASP A 176 13.40 -14.25 -7.09
N ASP A 177 13.67 -13.28 -7.96
CA ASP A 177 14.99 -12.73 -8.24
C ASP A 177 15.28 -11.42 -7.49
N ILE A 178 14.58 -11.14 -6.38
CA ILE A 178 14.78 -9.92 -5.59
C ILE A 178 15.87 -10.10 -4.54
N VAL A 179 16.72 -9.07 -4.38
CA VAL A 179 17.69 -8.96 -3.30
C VAL A 179 16.94 -8.86 -1.97
N ALA A 180 17.30 -9.72 -1.01
CA ALA A 180 16.63 -9.78 0.28
C ALA A 180 16.75 -8.47 1.06
N TRP A 181 15.88 -8.27 2.05
CA TRP A 181 15.90 -7.08 2.92
C TRP A 181 17.26 -6.87 3.58
N GLU A 182 17.88 -7.95 4.08
CA GLU A 182 19.13 -7.90 4.85
C GLU A 182 20.33 -7.44 4.01
N GLU A 183 20.25 -7.63 2.69
CA GLU A 183 21.24 -7.17 1.71
C GLU A 183 20.85 -5.83 1.05
N SER A 184 19.64 -5.35 1.35
CA SER A 184 19.13 -4.08 0.86
C SER A 184 19.54 -2.95 1.80
N GLU A 185 19.78 -1.78 1.21
CA GLU A 185 20.14 -0.60 1.97
C GLU A 185 18.89 0.24 2.24
N GLU A 186 18.68 0.59 3.51
CA GLU A 186 17.62 1.52 3.91
C GLU A 186 17.84 2.91 3.32
N GLU A 187 16.76 3.59 2.92
CA GLU A 187 16.77 4.86 2.21
C GLU A 187 17.62 5.93 2.92
N GLU A 188 17.46 6.13 4.23
CA GLU A 188 18.26 7.11 4.98
C GLU A 188 19.78 6.83 4.92
N ASN A 189 20.18 5.56 4.86
CA ASN A 189 21.59 5.17 4.80
C ASN A 189 22.13 5.39 3.40
N ARG A 190 21.34 5.05 2.37
CA ARG A 190 21.64 5.35 0.97
C ARG A 190 21.89 6.84 0.77
N TRP A 191 20.99 7.67 1.30
CA TRP A 191 21.06 9.12 1.16
C TRP A 191 22.16 9.75 2.00
N GLN A 192 22.41 9.25 3.21
CA GLN A 192 23.56 9.64 4.00
C GLN A 192 24.87 9.37 3.24
N ARG A 193 25.01 8.18 2.63
CA ARG A 193 26.20 7.85 1.82
C ARG A 193 26.35 8.80 0.62
N VAL A 194 25.26 9.16 -0.04
CA VAL A 194 25.30 10.15 -1.14
C VAL A 194 25.77 11.51 -0.63
N LEU A 195 25.27 11.96 0.53
CA LEU A 195 25.70 13.20 1.15
C LEU A 195 27.19 13.15 1.55
N ASP A 196 27.67 12.03 2.09
CA ASP A 196 29.07 11.88 2.50
C ASP A 196 30.01 11.85 1.29
N THR A 197 29.59 11.20 0.20
CA THR A 197 30.42 11.04 -1.02
C THR A 197 30.36 12.23 -1.97
N ARG A 198 29.22 12.92 -2.06
CA ARG A 198 28.97 14.02 -3.01
C ARG A 198 28.63 15.36 -2.33
N GLY A 199 28.74 15.46 -1.01
CA GLY A 199 28.30 16.62 -0.24
C GLY A 199 29.01 17.92 -0.56
N SER A 200 30.20 17.86 -1.18
CA SER A 200 30.88 19.06 -1.71
C SER A 200 30.19 19.64 -2.95
N ALA A 201 29.48 18.82 -3.73
CA ALA A 201 28.71 19.23 -4.90
C ALA A 201 27.25 19.61 -4.57
N ILE A 202 26.76 19.20 -3.40
CA ILE A 202 25.40 19.50 -2.93
C ILE A 202 25.48 20.67 -1.95
N VAL A 203 25.12 21.87 -2.42
CA VAL A 203 25.29 23.12 -1.65
C VAL A 203 23.97 23.88 -1.43
N GLY A 204 23.98 24.76 -0.43
CA GLY A 204 22.86 25.64 -0.09
C GLY A 204 21.57 24.88 0.21
N LYS A 205 20.45 25.37 -0.32
CA LYS A 205 19.11 24.80 -0.11
C LYS A 205 18.99 23.30 -0.41
N HIS A 206 19.80 22.78 -1.35
CA HIS A 206 19.75 21.37 -1.75
C HIS A 206 20.34 20.46 -0.68
N ARG A 207 21.36 20.95 0.02
CA ARG A 207 21.97 20.23 1.14
C ARG A 207 21.02 20.17 2.32
N THR A 208 20.46 21.32 2.69
CA THR A 208 19.49 21.42 3.79
C THR A 208 18.29 20.51 3.56
N ALA A 209 17.69 20.54 2.37
CA ALA A 209 16.55 19.66 2.05
C ALA A 209 16.91 18.16 2.12
N LEU A 210 18.12 17.78 1.70
CA LEU A 210 18.57 16.38 1.80
C LEU A 210 18.82 15.96 3.25
N GLU A 211 19.44 16.81 4.06
CA GLU A 211 19.66 16.58 5.48
C GLU A 211 18.33 16.46 6.25
N GLU A 212 17.35 17.32 5.94
CA GLU A 212 15.99 17.25 6.47
C GLU A 212 15.28 15.95 6.07
N TYR A 213 15.37 15.55 4.80
CA TYR A 213 14.82 14.28 4.34
C TYR A 213 15.44 13.07 5.05
N ILE A 214 16.77 13.03 5.20
CA ILE A 214 17.46 11.94 5.93
C ILE A 214 16.98 11.88 7.38
N LYS A 215 16.86 13.04 8.03
CA LYS A 215 16.36 13.13 9.41
C LYS A 215 14.92 12.60 9.50
N GLU A 216 14.03 13.07 8.64
CA GLU A 216 12.64 12.62 8.59
C GLU A 216 12.54 11.11 8.36
N ARG A 217 13.33 10.55 7.42
CA ARG A 217 13.34 9.10 7.17
C ARG A 217 13.75 8.30 8.39
N ARG A 218 14.73 8.78 9.17
CA ARG A 218 15.16 8.16 10.42
C ARG A 218 14.10 8.24 11.53
N GLU A 219 13.24 9.25 11.52
CA GLU A 219 12.17 9.44 12.51
C GLU A 219 10.86 8.75 12.11
N SER A 220 10.72 8.39 10.83
CA SER A 220 9.54 7.73 10.29
C SER A 220 9.31 6.35 10.92
N PRO A 221 8.06 5.93 11.12
CA PRO A 221 7.71 4.64 11.71
C PRO A 221 7.92 3.43 10.79
N VAL A 222 8.43 3.65 9.57
CA VAL A 222 8.60 2.62 8.54
C VAL A 222 9.98 2.77 7.92
N SER A 223 10.78 1.71 7.90
CA SER A 223 12.00 1.66 7.09
C SER A 223 11.65 1.30 5.65
N LEU A 224 12.29 1.98 4.70
CA LEU A 224 12.12 1.76 3.26
C LEU A 224 13.45 1.33 2.67
N ALA A 225 13.45 0.37 1.76
CA ALA A 225 14.61 0.04 0.94
C ALA A 225 14.18 -0.26 -0.49
N VAL A 226 14.96 0.19 -1.48
CA VAL A 226 14.70 -0.16 -2.88
C VAL A 226 14.96 -1.65 -3.10
N ALA A 227 13.93 -2.37 -3.53
CA ALA A 227 14.03 -3.80 -3.81
C ALA A 227 14.59 -4.00 -5.23
N ARG A 228 15.86 -4.40 -5.30
CA ARG A 228 16.59 -4.59 -6.57
C ARG A 228 16.52 -6.04 -7.02
N ARG A 229 16.59 -6.29 -8.33
CA ARG A 229 16.81 -7.64 -8.88
C ARG A 229 18.27 -8.07 -8.68
N LYS A 230 18.49 -9.35 -8.41
CA LYS A 230 19.82 -9.97 -8.24
C LYS A 230 20.65 -9.76 -9.51
N GLY A 231 21.95 -9.50 -9.33
CA GLY A 231 22.90 -9.29 -10.43
C GLY A 231 22.87 -7.90 -11.09
N LYS A 232 21.97 -7.00 -10.70
CA LYS A 232 21.95 -5.61 -11.18
C LYS A 232 22.68 -4.68 -10.18
N ARG A 233 23.75 -4.01 -10.66
CA ARG A 233 24.64 -3.15 -9.84
C ARG A 233 24.07 -1.77 -9.49
N ARG A 234 23.11 -1.28 -10.26
CA ARG A 234 22.45 0.02 -10.09
C ARG A 234 20.94 -0.18 -10.25
N ASP A 235 20.16 0.84 -9.90
CA ASP A 235 18.74 0.98 -10.30
C ASP A 235 18.61 1.20 -11.83
N VAL A 236 19.54 0.63 -12.64
CA VAL A 236 19.57 0.69 -14.09
C VAL A 236 18.38 -0.10 -14.59
N GLU A 237 17.31 0.65 -14.75
CA GLU A 237 16.05 0.38 -15.41
C GLU A 237 15.51 -1.04 -15.18
N LEU A 238 14.95 -1.25 -13.98
CA LEU A 238 13.59 -1.78 -13.98
C LEU A 238 12.79 -0.90 -14.94
N ASP A 239 11.97 -1.52 -15.80
CA ASP A 239 10.93 -0.83 -16.56
C ASP A 239 10.43 0.36 -15.74
N ARG A 240 10.52 1.59 -16.26
CA ARG A 240 10.17 2.80 -15.49
C ARG A 240 8.73 2.73 -14.98
N SER A 241 7.91 1.87 -15.59
CA SER A 241 6.57 1.53 -15.15
C SER A 241 6.52 0.74 -13.84
N VAL A 242 7.60 0.07 -13.41
CA VAL A 242 7.64 -0.77 -12.20
C VAL A 242 8.59 -0.20 -11.15
N ARG A 243 8.11 -0.11 -9.91
CA ARG A 243 8.88 0.21 -8.71
C ARG A 243 8.66 -0.89 -7.68
N MET A 244 9.72 -1.34 -7.02
CA MET A 244 9.63 -2.32 -5.94
C MET A 244 10.30 -1.76 -4.69
N LEU A 245 9.60 -1.79 -3.56
CA LEU A 245 10.11 -1.36 -2.27
C LEU A 245 9.97 -2.47 -1.26
N TRP A 246 10.98 -2.64 -0.44
CA TRP A 246 10.82 -3.27 0.85
C TRP A 246 10.31 -2.25 1.87
N LEU A 247 9.29 -2.64 2.62
CA LEU A 247 8.63 -1.88 3.67
C LEU A 247 8.78 -2.66 4.97
N LYS A 248 9.31 -2.03 6.02
CA LYS A 248 9.45 -2.68 7.34
C LYS A 248 8.96 -1.75 8.44
N ALA A 249 7.96 -2.20 9.19
CA ALA A 249 7.44 -1.42 10.32
C ALA A 249 8.48 -1.34 11.45
N ARG A 250 8.57 -0.18 12.09
CA ARG A 250 9.33 0.02 13.32
C ARG A 250 8.37 -0.07 14.50
N LEU A 251 8.66 -1.01 15.39
CA LEU A 251 7.86 -1.30 16.57
C LEU A 251 8.70 -1.16 17.83
N ARG A 252 8.03 -0.96 18.97
CA ARG A 252 8.70 -1.04 20.27
C ARG A 252 9.11 -2.49 20.56
N PRO A 253 10.21 -2.71 21.31
CA PRO A 253 10.58 -4.06 21.76
C PRO A 253 9.43 -4.72 22.52
N GLY A 254 9.08 -5.95 22.13
CA GLY A 254 7.99 -6.74 22.75
C GLY A 254 6.58 -6.35 22.32
N GLU A 255 6.42 -5.41 21.39
CA GLU A 255 5.11 -5.07 20.83
C GLU A 255 4.63 -6.16 19.87
N GLU A 256 3.47 -6.75 20.17
CA GLU A 256 2.83 -7.80 19.36
C GLU A 256 1.43 -7.34 18.91
N PRO A 257 1.33 -6.56 17.83
CA PRO A 257 0.04 -6.10 17.30
C PRO A 257 -0.84 -7.27 16.82
N SER A 258 -2.15 -7.14 16.98
CA SER A 258 -3.10 -8.12 16.42
C SER A 258 -3.10 -8.09 14.89
N GLU A 259 -3.60 -9.16 14.25
CA GLU A 259 -3.69 -9.24 12.78
C GLU A 259 -4.43 -8.03 12.17
N GLU A 260 -5.48 -7.55 12.85
CA GLU A 260 -6.25 -6.39 12.40
C GLU A 260 -5.43 -5.10 12.45
N VAL A 261 -4.61 -4.92 13.51
CA VAL A 261 -3.68 -3.79 13.59
C VAL A 261 -2.61 -3.90 12.51
N ILE A 262 -2.11 -5.10 12.22
CA ILE A 262 -1.15 -5.34 11.13
C ILE A 262 -1.74 -4.96 9.77
N LYS A 263 -3.01 -5.29 9.48
CA LYS A 263 -3.67 -4.85 8.23
C LYS A 263 -3.73 -3.32 8.13
N ILE A 264 -4.00 -2.65 9.23
CA ILE A 264 -4.00 -1.18 9.30
C ILE A 264 -2.59 -0.61 9.09
N MET A 265 -1.57 -1.23 9.67
CA MET A 265 -0.16 -0.89 9.43
C MET A 265 0.21 -1.06 7.96
N ILE A 266 -0.24 -2.13 7.31
CA ILE A 266 -0.04 -2.35 5.87
C ILE A 266 -0.74 -1.26 5.06
N ALA A 267 -1.94 -0.82 5.46
CA ALA A 267 -2.62 0.29 4.81
C ALA A 267 -1.80 1.59 4.89
N TYR A 268 -1.23 1.91 6.06
CA TYR A 268 -0.29 3.02 6.21
C TYR A 268 0.91 2.90 5.27
N MET A 269 1.55 1.73 5.26
CA MET A 269 2.76 1.48 4.49
C MET A 269 2.51 1.50 2.96
N SER A 270 1.33 1.10 2.52
CA SER A 270 1.00 0.95 1.10
C SER A 270 0.95 2.25 0.29
N ASP A 271 0.92 3.40 0.95
CA ASP A 271 0.88 4.70 0.28
C ASP A 271 2.29 5.28 0.02
N PHE A 272 3.36 4.67 0.56
CA PHE A 272 4.72 5.14 0.34
C PHE A 272 5.14 5.03 -1.13
N GLN A 273 5.42 6.20 -1.73
CA GLN A 273 5.92 6.33 -3.11
C GLN A 273 5.03 5.70 -4.18
N PHE A 274 3.77 5.36 -3.87
CA PHE A 274 2.94 4.53 -4.72
C PHE A 274 2.55 5.25 -6.02
N ILE A 275 1.80 6.35 -5.92
CA ILE A 275 1.39 7.15 -7.09
C ILE A 275 2.58 7.72 -7.88
N GLY A 276 3.72 7.93 -7.21
CA GLY A 276 4.98 8.35 -7.85
C GLY A 276 5.51 7.38 -8.90
N THR A 277 5.03 6.13 -8.90
CA THR A 277 5.35 5.14 -9.94
C THR A 277 4.75 5.53 -11.30
N ALA A 278 3.57 6.14 -11.35
CA ALA A 278 2.98 6.64 -12.60
C ALA A 278 3.82 7.78 -13.21
N ALA A 279 4.21 8.78 -12.42
CA ALA A 279 5.06 9.87 -12.94
C ALA A 279 6.43 9.35 -13.43
N ARG A 280 7.01 8.39 -12.70
CA ARG A 280 8.28 7.76 -13.09
C ARG A 280 8.19 7.08 -14.46
N SER A 281 7.08 6.44 -14.80
CA SER A 281 6.93 5.65 -16.03
C SER A 281 7.09 6.49 -17.31
N VAL A 282 6.73 7.78 -17.24
CA VAL A 282 6.89 8.76 -18.32
C VAL A 282 8.12 9.66 -18.15
N GLY A 283 9.03 9.31 -17.23
CA GLY A 283 10.26 10.07 -16.99
C GLY A 283 10.05 11.41 -16.28
N LEU A 284 8.87 11.64 -15.69
CA LEU A 284 8.56 12.87 -14.98
C LEU A 284 9.05 12.81 -13.53
N SER A 285 9.58 13.94 -13.10
CA SER A 285 10.06 14.16 -11.75
C SER A 285 10.10 15.65 -11.44
N ARG A 286 10.36 16.05 -10.20
CA ARG A 286 10.51 17.50 -9.90
C ARG A 286 11.75 18.11 -10.57
N ALA A 287 12.71 17.27 -10.97
CA ALA A 287 13.94 17.65 -11.66
C ALA A 287 13.85 17.61 -13.19
N SER A 288 12.83 16.95 -13.74
CA SER A 288 12.72 16.76 -15.19
C SER A 288 12.34 18.07 -15.89
N THR A 289 12.54 18.12 -17.21
CA THR A 289 12.00 19.17 -18.06
C THR A 289 11.20 18.49 -19.18
N PRO A 290 9.85 18.64 -19.22
CA PRO A 290 9.00 19.39 -18.27
C PRO A 290 9.01 18.78 -16.87
N ARG A 291 8.74 19.58 -15.84
CA ARG A 291 8.76 19.11 -14.45
C ARG A 291 7.39 18.62 -14.00
N LEU A 292 7.38 17.67 -13.09
CA LEU A 292 6.20 17.30 -12.33
C LEU A 292 5.82 18.45 -11.38
N GLY A 293 4.74 19.16 -11.69
CA GLY A 293 4.26 20.31 -10.95
C GLY A 293 3.35 19.94 -9.77
N MET A 294 2.47 18.95 -9.97
CA MET A 294 1.58 18.46 -8.92
C MET A 294 1.43 16.94 -9.01
N LEU A 295 1.53 16.28 -7.87
CA LEU A 295 1.22 14.87 -7.68
C LEU A 295 0.41 14.74 -6.39
N ALA A 296 -0.81 14.23 -6.49
CA ALA A 296 -1.70 14.05 -5.34
C ALA A 296 -2.60 12.84 -5.56
N SER A 297 -2.79 12.01 -4.54
CA SER A 297 -3.71 10.88 -4.59
C SER A 297 -5.17 11.36 -4.72
N LEU A 298 -5.98 10.63 -5.49
CA LEU A 298 -7.42 10.84 -5.61
C LEU A 298 -8.19 9.76 -4.85
N ASP A 299 -7.77 8.51 -4.98
CA ASP A 299 -8.37 7.35 -4.32
C ASP A 299 -7.30 6.34 -3.92
N HIS A 300 -7.62 5.43 -2.99
CA HIS A 300 -6.76 4.29 -2.68
C HIS A 300 -7.61 3.11 -2.23
N SER A 301 -7.37 1.94 -2.81
CA SER A 301 -8.13 0.72 -2.54
C SER A 301 -7.19 -0.40 -2.13
N ILE A 302 -7.57 -1.17 -1.12
CA ILE A 302 -6.79 -2.34 -0.65
C ILE A 302 -7.72 -3.53 -0.47
N HIS A 303 -7.27 -4.69 -0.94
CA HIS A 303 -7.85 -5.99 -0.62
C HIS A 303 -6.83 -6.80 0.16
N PHE A 304 -7.20 -7.29 1.34
CA PHE A 304 -6.35 -8.09 2.21
C PHE A 304 -6.64 -9.57 2.03
N TYR A 305 -5.58 -10.36 2.02
CA TYR A 305 -5.63 -11.81 1.96
C TYR A 305 -5.15 -12.42 3.29
N PRO A 306 -5.44 -13.71 3.55
CA PRO A 306 -5.04 -14.36 4.79
C PRO A 306 -3.53 -14.35 4.97
N PHE A 307 -3.07 -13.99 6.17
CA PHE A 307 -1.65 -13.99 6.47
C PHE A 307 -1.12 -15.42 6.70
N PRO A 308 0.17 -15.68 6.46
CA PRO A 308 0.82 -16.91 6.87
C PRO A 308 0.73 -17.15 8.38
N GLU A 309 0.84 -18.41 8.78
CA GLU A 309 0.98 -18.78 10.19
C GLU A 309 2.17 -18.05 10.84
N ARG A 310 1.96 -17.52 12.05
CA ARG A 310 2.98 -16.79 12.83
C ARG A 310 3.57 -15.58 12.08
N PHE A 311 2.77 -14.94 11.23
CA PHE A 311 3.16 -13.68 10.60
C PHE A 311 3.49 -12.62 11.66
N ARG A 312 4.67 -12.00 11.57
CA ARG A 312 5.09 -10.94 12.47
C ARG A 312 4.93 -9.56 11.84
N ALA A 313 4.50 -8.61 12.66
CA ALA A 313 4.28 -7.23 12.25
C ALA A 313 5.57 -6.48 11.84
N ASP A 314 6.75 -6.93 12.28
CA ASP A 314 8.05 -6.35 11.99
C ASP A 314 8.84 -7.08 10.90
N GLU A 315 8.24 -8.10 10.25
CA GLU A 315 8.83 -8.74 9.07
C GLU A 315 8.77 -7.79 7.86
N PRO A 316 9.83 -7.72 7.03
CA PRO A 316 9.82 -6.89 5.84
C PRO A 316 8.83 -7.42 4.80
N LEU A 317 8.13 -6.49 4.17
CA LEU A 317 7.15 -6.73 3.10
C LEU A 317 7.65 -6.16 1.79
N LEU A 318 7.48 -6.90 0.70
CA LEU A 318 7.78 -6.44 -0.64
C LEU A 318 6.53 -5.84 -1.28
N HIS A 319 6.54 -4.55 -1.55
CA HIS A 319 5.51 -3.88 -2.33
C HIS A 319 5.99 -3.70 -3.77
N VAL A 320 5.38 -4.46 -4.68
CA VAL A 320 5.58 -4.34 -6.12
C VAL A 320 4.52 -3.39 -6.66
N MET A 321 4.94 -2.31 -7.30
CA MET A 321 4.09 -1.23 -7.81
C MET A 321 4.29 -1.09 -9.31
N GLU A 322 3.20 -1.03 -10.05
CA GLU A 322 3.17 -0.97 -11.51
C GLU A 322 2.29 0.19 -11.97
N SER A 323 2.81 1.01 -12.87
CA SER A 323 2.09 2.08 -13.55
C SER A 323 1.16 1.48 -14.59
N ALA A 324 -0.14 1.45 -14.30
CA ALA A 324 -1.16 1.03 -15.25
C ALA A 324 -1.48 2.14 -16.27
N LEU A 325 -1.37 3.41 -15.87
CA LEU A 325 -1.57 4.57 -16.74
C LEU A 325 -0.74 5.75 -16.22
N ALA A 326 -0.15 6.51 -17.14
CA ALA A 326 0.41 7.82 -16.85
C ALA A 326 0.06 8.75 -18.02
N ASP A 327 -1.03 9.49 -17.88
CA ASP A 327 -1.56 10.36 -18.92
C ASP A 327 -1.50 11.82 -18.49
N VAL A 328 -0.50 12.52 -19.01
CA VAL A 328 -0.29 13.96 -18.79
C VAL A 328 -1.42 14.79 -19.41
N GLY A 329 -2.06 14.30 -20.48
CA GLY A 329 -3.15 15.00 -21.17
C GLY A 329 -4.41 15.10 -20.34
N SER A 330 -4.87 13.98 -19.76
CA SER A 330 -5.96 14.01 -18.77
C SER A 330 -5.52 14.48 -17.39
N GLY A 331 -4.21 14.51 -17.14
CA GLY A 331 -3.62 14.87 -15.86
C GLY A 331 -3.82 13.80 -14.78
N ARG A 332 -3.89 12.52 -15.18
CA ARG A 332 -4.13 11.38 -14.28
C ARG A 332 -3.04 10.32 -14.40
N GLY A 333 -2.76 9.66 -13.29
CA GLY A 333 -1.92 8.46 -13.23
C GLY A 333 -2.63 7.38 -12.43
N VAL A 334 -2.51 6.13 -12.87
CA VAL A 334 -3.08 4.95 -12.20
C VAL A 334 -1.97 3.96 -11.90
N VAL A 335 -1.90 3.50 -10.66
CA VAL A 335 -0.93 2.51 -10.19
C VAL A 335 -1.65 1.32 -9.59
N ARG A 336 -1.10 0.13 -9.85
CA ARG A 336 -1.49 -1.15 -9.25
C ARG A 336 -0.35 -1.62 -8.38
N GLY A 337 -0.65 -2.27 -7.27
CA GLY A 337 0.39 -2.84 -6.45
C GLY A 337 -0.01 -4.15 -5.78
N THR A 338 0.99 -4.97 -5.51
CA THR A 338 0.86 -6.25 -4.83
C THR A 338 1.88 -6.32 -3.70
N ILE A 339 1.44 -6.73 -2.52
CA ILE A 339 2.26 -6.78 -1.30
C ILE A 339 2.50 -8.25 -0.95
N TYR A 340 3.77 -8.61 -0.89
CA TYR A 340 4.25 -9.95 -0.57
C TYR A 340 4.98 -9.96 0.75
N THR A 341 4.93 -11.07 1.47
CA THR A 341 5.91 -11.35 2.53
C THR A 341 7.30 -11.58 1.92
N GLN A 342 8.35 -11.51 2.73
CA GLN A 342 9.71 -11.87 2.29
C GLN A 342 9.81 -13.30 1.72
N LYS A 343 8.88 -14.19 2.09
CA LYS A 343 8.77 -15.57 1.57
C LYS A 343 7.95 -15.68 0.29
N GLY A 344 7.53 -14.56 -0.31
CA GLY A 344 6.78 -14.53 -1.58
C GLY A 344 5.28 -14.83 -1.46
N VAL A 345 4.70 -14.76 -0.25
CA VAL A 345 3.26 -14.96 -0.06
C VAL A 345 2.51 -13.66 -0.30
N LEU A 346 1.56 -13.63 -1.23
CA LEU A 346 0.73 -12.45 -1.51
C LEU A 346 -0.26 -12.23 -0.36
N ILE A 347 -0.20 -11.05 0.27
CA ILE A 347 -1.03 -10.71 1.44
C ILE A 347 -1.96 -9.53 1.21
N ALA A 348 -1.70 -8.71 0.18
CA ALA A 348 -2.62 -7.66 -0.22
C ALA A 348 -2.44 -7.23 -1.68
N THR A 349 -3.49 -6.67 -2.26
CA THR A 349 -3.46 -5.96 -3.54
C THR A 349 -3.98 -4.54 -3.34
N THR A 350 -3.38 -3.60 -4.07
CA THR A 350 -3.58 -2.16 -3.95
C THR A 350 -3.85 -1.53 -5.33
N LEU A 351 -4.67 -0.49 -5.36
CA LEU A 351 -4.94 0.31 -6.55
C LEU A 351 -5.08 1.78 -6.13
N GLN A 352 -4.50 2.69 -6.90
CA GLN A 352 -4.59 4.13 -6.64
C GLN A 352 -4.57 4.92 -7.95
N GLU A 353 -5.48 5.87 -8.10
CA GLU A 353 -5.43 6.96 -9.06
C GLU A 353 -4.95 8.24 -8.38
N GLY A 354 -4.24 9.08 -9.13
CA GLY A 354 -3.82 10.38 -8.64
C GLY A 354 -3.77 11.42 -9.75
N VAL A 355 -3.85 12.68 -9.33
CA VAL A 355 -3.63 13.83 -10.20
C VAL A 355 -2.15 13.94 -10.48
N MET A 356 -1.82 14.10 -11.76
CA MET A 356 -0.47 14.34 -12.26
C MET A 356 -0.51 15.57 -13.18
N ARG A 357 0.09 16.69 -12.76
CA ARG A 357 0.19 17.90 -13.59
C ARG A 357 1.65 18.24 -13.87
N VAL A 358 1.91 18.69 -15.09
CA VAL A 358 3.22 19.15 -15.54
C VAL A 358 3.26 20.67 -15.62
N ASP A 359 4.40 21.24 -15.26
CA ASP A 359 4.68 22.65 -15.49
C ASP A 359 5.68 22.79 -16.64
N SER A 360 5.41 23.71 -17.57
CA SER A 360 6.28 24.02 -18.71
C SER A 360 7.59 24.72 -18.34
N LYS A 361 7.66 25.32 -17.13
CA LYS A 361 8.88 25.91 -16.59
C LYS A 361 9.82 24.83 -16.06
N GLY A 362 10.68 24.28 -16.91
CA GLY A 362 11.90 23.60 -16.45
C GLY A 362 12.82 24.62 -15.79
N ARG A 363 13.27 24.39 -14.57
CA ARG A 363 14.41 25.12 -13.99
C ARG A 363 15.65 24.25 -14.09
N GLU A 364 16.81 24.89 -14.25
CA GLU A 364 18.14 24.27 -14.30
C GLU A 364 18.31 23.13 -13.29
N LYS A 365 18.95 22.06 -13.77
CA LYS A 365 19.42 20.84 -13.07
C LYS A 365 19.26 20.87 -11.54
N GLY A 366 18.30 20.12 -10.98
CA GLY A 366 18.17 19.97 -9.51
C GLY A 366 17.07 18.99 -9.06
N LEU A 367 17.32 18.28 -7.95
CA LEU A 367 16.70 17.02 -7.46
C LEU A 367 15.16 16.90 -7.35
N VAL A 368 14.74 15.61 -7.38
CA VAL A 368 13.39 15.03 -7.33
C VAL A 368 12.96 14.72 -5.89
N GLU A 369 11.68 14.90 -5.56
CA GLU A 369 11.07 14.46 -4.29
C GLU A 369 10.42 13.07 -4.49
N GLY A 370 10.58 12.16 -3.52
CA GLY A 370 10.14 10.76 -3.60
C GLY A 370 11.27 9.72 -3.67
N GLY A 371 12.45 10.02 -3.12
CA GLY A 371 13.50 9.02 -2.85
C GLY A 371 14.18 8.40 -4.07
N VAL A 372 13.97 8.92 -5.28
CA VAL A 372 14.76 8.48 -6.45
C VAL A 372 15.52 9.65 -7.04
N LEU A 373 16.83 9.68 -6.79
CA LEU A 373 17.76 10.33 -7.72
C LEU A 373 17.47 9.77 -9.11
N GLY A 374 17.12 10.62 -10.06
CA GLY A 374 17.43 10.28 -11.44
C GLY A 374 18.94 10.07 -11.51
N GLU A 375 19.39 8.84 -11.75
CA GLU A 375 20.75 8.63 -12.21
C GLU A 375 20.86 9.33 -13.56
N GLU A 376 21.71 10.37 -13.65
CA GLU A 376 22.01 11.02 -14.93
C GLU A 376 22.66 10.01 -15.89
N GLU A 377 22.09 9.84 -17.08
CA GLU A 377 22.81 9.35 -18.25
C GLU A 377 23.47 10.53 -18.98
N GLY A 378 24.76 10.40 -19.28
CA GLY A 378 25.37 11.07 -20.44
C GLY A 378 26.34 12.22 -20.13
N VAL A 379 27.56 11.90 -19.69
CA VAL A 379 28.71 12.75 -20.05
C VAL A 379 28.98 12.54 -21.54
N SER A 380 28.81 13.64 -22.26
CA SER A 380 29.11 13.86 -23.66
C SER A 380 30.43 13.24 -24.10
N LYS A 381 30.37 12.29 -25.06
CA LYS A 381 31.47 12.05 -26.00
C LYS A 381 31.53 13.23 -26.97
N ARG A 382 32.25 14.29 -26.59
CA ARG A 382 32.84 15.24 -27.54
C ARG A 382 34.15 15.80 -26.98
N ALA A 383 35.25 15.15 -27.35
CA ALA A 383 36.49 15.84 -27.67
C ALA A 383 36.89 15.37 -29.07
N LYS A 384 36.62 16.22 -30.06
CA LYS A 384 37.34 16.24 -31.34
C LYS A 384 38.42 17.33 -31.18
N LEU A 385 39.59 17.00 -31.74
CA LEU A 385 40.85 17.75 -31.84
C LEU A 385 41.74 17.64 -30.60
#